data_AF-A0A4Q2DES3-F1
#
_entry.id   AF-A0A4Q2DES3-F1
#
_cell.length_a   1.000
_cell.length_b   1.000
_cell.length_c   1.000
_cell.angle_alpha   90.00
_cell.angle_beta   90.00
_cell.angle_gamma   90.00
#
_symmetry.space_group_name_H-M   'P 1'
#
loop_
_entity.id
_entity.type
_entity.pdbx_description
1 polymer ?
#
loop_
_entity_poly.entity_id
_entity_poly.type
_entity_poly.pdbx_seq_one_letter_code
_entity_poly.pdbx_strand_id
1 'polypeptide(L)'
;MPVCEDCGEYRRRAVEGPQTVAELFEEMDQVEALMKRLAVHRSSLRRRINSLVPISRLPPEILIEIFSLVCQTSSTTPIFLGSICADWRTLAWSTPLLWCRITLEVSDALPKSRPDLLSEWLLRSNNLPLHIKLFPTEEDDSVFLNLRTIMEVLVTRSAYWGSIESFS
;
A
#
# COMPACT_ATOMS: atom_id res chain seq x y z
N MET A 1 55.49 16.14 12.94
CA MET A 1 55.49 15.19 11.80
C MET A 1 56.84 14.50 11.79
N PRO A 2 56.93 13.16 11.70
CA PRO A 2 58.22 12.48 11.71
C PRO A 2 58.91 12.71 10.36
N VAL A 3 60.12 13.27 10.39
CA VAL A 3 61.01 13.43 9.24
C VAL A 3 61.67 12.06 8.98
N CYS A 4 61.85 11.69 7.71
CA CYS A 4 62.66 10.52 7.36
C CYS A 4 64.13 10.85 7.69
N GLU A 5 64.73 10.15 8.65
CA GLU A 5 66.08 10.45 9.16
C GLU A 5 67.20 10.28 8.11
N ASP A 6 66.92 9.62 6.98
CA ASP A 6 67.92 9.30 5.94
C ASP A 6 67.96 10.28 4.75
N CYS A 7 66.92 11.09 4.52
CA CYS A 7 66.89 12.00 3.36
C CYS A 7 66.43 13.43 3.66
N GLY A 8 65.99 13.73 4.89
CA GLY A 8 65.57 15.08 5.29
C GLY A 8 64.31 15.59 4.59
N GLU A 9 63.69 14.81 3.70
CA GLU A 9 62.48 15.20 3.00
C GLU A 9 61.25 15.02 3.89
N TYR A 10 60.39 16.04 3.89
CA TYR A 10 59.05 15.93 4.46
C TYR A 10 58.28 14.87 3.67
N ARG A 11 57.81 13.81 4.34
CA ARG A 11 56.87 12.84 3.75
C ARG A 11 55.62 13.60 3.33
N ARG A 12 55.51 13.97 2.04
CA ARG A 12 54.32 14.61 1.49
C ARG A 12 53.15 13.65 1.74
N ARG A 13 52.23 14.01 2.64
CA ARG A 13 50.91 13.38 2.66
C ARG A 13 50.33 13.59 1.27
N ALA A 14 49.91 12.51 0.62
CA ALA A 14 49.07 12.61 -0.56
C ALA A 14 47.85 13.45 -0.15
N VAL A 15 47.77 14.67 -0.66
CA VAL A 15 46.56 15.47 -0.57
C VAL A 15 45.67 14.90 -1.66
N GLU A 16 44.61 14.20 -1.26
CA GLU A 16 43.55 13.80 -2.19
C GLU A 16 43.11 15.05 -2.97
N GLY A 17 43.25 14.99 -4.30
CA GLY A 17 42.86 16.09 -5.17
C GLY A 17 41.37 16.39 -5.03
N PRO A 18 40.90 17.56 -5.50
CA PRO A 18 39.48 17.88 -5.45
C PRO A 18 38.68 16.81 -6.21
N GLN A 19 37.79 16.12 -5.50
CA GLN A 19 36.86 15.15 -6.09
C GLN A 19 36.09 15.81 -7.23
N THR A 20 35.96 15.10 -8.35
CA THR A 20 35.22 15.61 -9.50
C THR A 20 33.72 15.35 -9.32
N VAL A 21 32.89 16.20 -9.94
CA VAL A 21 31.42 16.03 -9.92
C VAL A 21 31.01 14.67 -10.51
N ALA A 22 31.76 14.15 -11.48
CA ALA A 22 31.49 12.85 -12.09
C ALA A 22 31.71 11.68 -11.11
N GLU A 23 32.77 11.73 -10.31
CA GLU A 23 33.07 10.72 -9.27
C GLU A 23 31.96 10.66 -8.22
N LEU A 24 31.45 11.81 -7.79
CA LEU A 24 30.34 11.87 -6.83
C LEU A 24 29.03 11.31 -7.39
N PHE A 25 28.72 11.58 -8.67
CA PHE A 25 27.55 10.96 -9.31
C PHE A 25 27.69 9.44 -9.42
N GLU A 26 28.88 8.94 -9.76
CA GLU A 26 29.13 7.50 -9.79
C GLU A 26 28.98 6.87 -8.39
N GLU A 27 29.45 7.55 -7.34
CA GLU A 27 29.25 7.11 -5.96
C GLU A 27 27.75 7.09 -5.58
N MET A 28 26.98 8.11 -5.99
CA MET A 28 25.52 8.15 -5.80
C MET A 28 24.83 6.95 -6.47
N ASP A 29 25.18 6.64 -7.73
CA ASP A 29 24.63 5.50 -8.46
C ASP A 29 25.00 4.16 -7.79
N GLN A 30 26.22 4.04 -7.27
CA GLN A 30 26.68 2.85 -6.54
C GLN A 30 25.90 2.67 -5.23
N VAL A 31 25.70 3.73 -4.45
CA VAL A 31 24.92 3.70 -3.21
C VAL A 31 23.47 3.33 -3.49
N GLU A 32 22.85 3.90 -4.52
CA GLU A 32 21.48 3.57 -4.92
C GLU A 32 21.35 2.08 -5.31
N ALA A 33 22.30 1.57 -6.08
CA ALA A 33 22.34 0.16 -6.46
C ALA A 33 22.47 -0.75 -5.23
N LEU A 34 23.30 -0.39 -4.25
CA LEU A 34 23.44 -1.12 -2.99
C LEU A 34 22.15 -1.08 -2.16
N MET A 35 21.53 0.08 -2.02
CA MET A 35 20.24 0.23 -1.32
C MET A 35 19.17 -0.66 -1.94
N LYS A 36 19.08 -0.71 -3.28
CA LYS A 36 18.14 -1.56 -4.00
C LYS A 36 18.40 -3.05 -3.73
N ARG A 37 19.66 -3.50 -3.75
CA ARG A 37 20.03 -4.89 -3.43
C ARG A 37 19.67 -5.27 -1.99
N LEU A 38 19.95 -4.39 -1.03
CA LEU A 38 19.59 -4.59 0.37
C LEU A 38 18.08 -4.65 0.58
N ALA A 39 17.30 -3.79 -0.09
CA ALA A 39 15.85 -3.80 -0.04
C ALA A 39 15.25 -5.13 -0.54
N VAL A 40 15.77 -5.66 -1.66
CA VAL A 40 15.39 -6.98 -2.19
C VAL A 40 15.74 -8.09 -1.21
N HIS A 41 16.96 -8.08 -0.67
CA HIS A 41 17.40 -9.11 0.29
C HIS A 41 16.56 -9.10 1.57
N ARG A 42 16.30 -7.91 2.13
CA ARG A 42 15.42 -7.73 3.30
C ARG A 42 14.01 -8.26 3.03
N SER A 43 13.46 -8.00 1.85
CA SER A 43 12.13 -8.50 1.46
C SER A 43 12.08 -10.02 1.38
N SER A 44 13.13 -10.66 0.85
CA SER A 44 13.27 -12.12 0.81
C SER A 44 13.34 -12.74 2.21
N LEU A 45 14.16 -12.17 3.11
CA LEU A 45 14.23 -12.61 4.50
C LEU A 45 12.89 -12.44 5.22
N ARG A 46 12.19 -11.32 5.00
CA ARG A 46 10.86 -11.09 5.58
C ARG A 46 9.85 -12.12 5.11
N ARG A 47 9.86 -12.51 3.83
CA ARG A 47 9.00 -13.58 3.31
C ARG A 47 9.29 -14.91 3.99
N ARG A 48 10.57 -15.27 4.15
CA ARG A 48 10.98 -16.47 4.88
C ARG A 48 10.53 -16.46 6.34
N ILE A 49 10.63 -15.32 7.02
CA ILE A 49 10.12 -15.18 8.40
C ILE A 49 8.61 -15.37 8.42
N ASN A 50 7.88 -14.77 7.48
CA ASN A 50 6.43 -14.89 7.39
C ASN A 50 5.98 -16.34 7.12
N SER A 51 6.75 -17.13 6.36
CA SER A 51 6.43 -18.56 6.16
C SER A 51 6.67 -19.44 7.39
N LEU A 52 7.26 -18.89 8.47
CA LEU A 52 7.49 -19.62 9.71
C LEU A 52 6.37 -19.39 10.75
N VAL A 53 5.55 -18.34 10.60
CA VAL A 53 4.47 -18.08 11.55
C VAL A 53 3.30 -19.06 11.36
N PRO A 54 2.59 -19.48 12.41
CA PRO A 54 1.56 -20.52 12.31
C PRO A 54 0.46 -20.23 11.28
N ILE A 55 0.04 -18.97 11.16
CA ILE A 55 -1.02 -18.54 10.23
C ILE A 55 -0.66 -18.76 8.75
N SER A 56 0.63 -18.84 8.42
CA SER A 56 1.08 -19.13 7.04
C SER A 56 0.87 -20.58 6.60
N ARG A 57 0.50 -21.47 7.54
CA ARG A 57 0.22 -22.89 7.26
C ARG A 57 -1.26 -23.15 6.97
N LEU A 58 -2.11 -22.15 7.13
CA LEU A 58 -3.53 -22.29 6.86
C LEU A 58 -3.76 -22.39 5.34
N PRO A 59 -4.70 -23.25 4.89
CA PRO A 59 -5.16 -23.23 3.51
C PRO A 59 -5.69 -21.83 3.13
N PRO A 60 -5.54 -21.42 1.85
CA PRO A 60 -5.99 -20.11 1.39
C PRO A 60 -7.49 -19.88 1.62
N GLU A 61 -8.31 -20.93 1.56
CA GLU A 61 -9.76 -20.85 1.80
C GLU A 61 -10.07 -20.41 3.23
N ILE A 62 -9.32 -20.94 4.21
CA ILE A 62 -9.49 -20.58 5.62
C ILE A 62 -9.02 -19.14 5.86
N LEU A 63 -7.94 -18.71 5.21
CA LEU A 63 -7.49 -17.32 5.29
C LEU A 63 -8.53 -16.36 4.69
N ILE A 64 -9.14 -16.73 3.55
CA ILE A 64 -10.20 -15.94 2.91
C ILE A 64 -11.42 -15.82 3.82
N GLU A 65 -11.81 -16.89 4.51
CA GLU A 65 -12.91 -16.86 5.47
C GLU A 65 -12.60 -15.91 6.65
N ILE A 66 -11.39 -16.01 7.22
CA ILE A 66 -10.92 -15.09 8.26
C ILE A 66 -10.95 -13.64 7.76
N PHE A 67 -10.44 -13.37 6.55
CA PHE A 67 -10.45 -12.04 5.96
C PHE A 67 -11.87 -11.51 5.79
N SER A 68 -12.79 -12.36 5.32
CA SER A 68 -14.19 -12.02 5.14
C SER A 68 -14.86 -11.64 6.46
N LEU A 69 -14.60 -12.38 7.53
CA LEU A 69 -15.11 -12.09 8.87
C LEU A 69 -14.54 -10.77 9.42
N VAL A 70 -13.23 -10.54 9.27
CA VAL A 70 -12.57 -9.33 9.74
C VAL A 70 -13.06 -8.08 9.00
N CYS A 71 -13.25 -8.17 7.67
CA CYS A 71 -13.80 -7.08 6.88
C CYS A 71 -15.29 -6.80 7.16
N GLN A 72 -16.02 -7.75 7.73
CA GLN A 72 -17.43 -7.56 8.10
C GLN A 72 -17.61 -6.98 9.51
N THR A 73 -16.72 -7.31 10.43
CA THR A 73 -16.89 -7.02 11.87
C THR A 73 -16.03 -5.86 12.37
N SER A 74 -15.08 -5.39 11.57
CA SER A 74 -14.18 -4.29 11.91
C SER A 74 -14.07 -3.29 10.76
N SER A 75 -13.40 -2.16 11.00
CA SER A 75 -13.07 -1.17 9.95
C SER A 75 -11.93 -1.62 9.02
N THR A 76 -11.52 -2.89 9.10
CA THR A 76 -10.42 -3.45 8.32
C THR A 76 -10.84 -3.64 6.87
N THR A 77 -10.03 -3.13 5.94
CA THR A 77 -10.28 -3.23 4.50
C THR A 77 -9.41 -4.32 3.85
N PRO A 78 -9.80 -4.85 2.67
CA PRO A 78 -8.94 -5.73 1.87
C PRO A 78 -7.59 -5.09 1.53
N ILE A 79 -7.55 -3.76 1.41
CA ILE A 79 -6.33 -2.98 1.20
C ILE A 79 -5.40 -3.09 2.41
N PHE A 80 -5.94 -2.92 3.63
CA PHE A 80 -5.17 -3.09 4.86
C PHE A 80 -4.63 -4.52 4.97
N LEU A 81 -5.44 -5.53 4.69
CA LEU A 81 -4.99 -6.94 4.70
C LEU A 81 -3.81 -7.15 3.74
N GLY A 82 -3.87 -6.55 2.54
CA GLY A 82 -2.77 -6.57 1.59
C GLY A 82 -1.53 -5.77 2.00
N SER A 83 -1.59 -4.94 3.03
CA SER A 83 -0.41 -4.24 3.55
C SER A 83 0.46 -5.13 4.46
N ILE A 84 -0.11 -6.21 5.02
CA ILE A 84 0.52 -7.04 6.05
C ILE A 84 1.70 -7.84 5.50
N CYS A 85 1.49 -8.61 4.42
CA CYS A 85 2.57 -9.32 3.73
C CYS A 85 2.23 -9.54 2.25
N ALA A 86 3.22 -10.01 1.48
CA ALA A 86 3.04 -10.26 0.05
C ALA A 86 1.98 -11.34 -0.23
N ASP A 87 1.94 -12.42 0.57
CA ASP A 87 1.02 -13.53 0.35
C ASP A 87 -0.43 -13.12 0.66
N TRP A 88 -0.64 -12.34 1.72
CA TRP A 88 -1.94 -11.77 2.06
C TRP A 88 -2.40 -10.77 1.03
N ARG A 89 -1.48 -9.98 0.45
CA ARG A 89 -1.80 -9.09 -0.67
C ARG A 89 -2.29 -9.87 -1.87
N THR A 90 -1.58 -10.92 -2.26
CA THR A 90 -1.99 -11.77 -3.38
C THR A 90 -3.39 -12.32 -3.14
N LEU A 91 -3.65 -12.91 -1.97
CA LEU A 91 -4.95 -13.47 -1.62
C LEU A 91 -6.06 -12.40 -1.57
N ALA A 92 -5.83 -11.28 -0.88
CA ALA A 92 -6.82 -10.23 -0.75
C ALA A 92 -7.18 -9.64 -2.11
N TRP A 93 -6.20 -9.44 -2.98
CA TRP A 93 -6.39 -8.84 -4.30
C TRP A 93 -6.99 -9.79 -5.32
N SER A 94 -6.77 -11.10 -5.19
CA SER A 94 -7.32 -12.12 -6.08
C SER A 94 -8.67 -12.68 -5.64
N THR A 95 -9.25 -12.17 -4.54
CA THR A 95 -10.50 -12.69 -3.97
C THR A 95 -11.62 -11.63 -4.07
N PRO A 96 -12.45 -11.65 -5.14
CA PRO A 96 -13.46 -10.63 -5.38
C PRO A 96 -14.46 -10.44 -4.24
N LEU A 97 -14.79 -11.53 -3.52
CA LEU A 97 -15.74 -11.51 -2.40
C LEU A 97 -15.39 -10.48 -1.33
N LEU A 98 -14.09 -10.26 -1.08
CA LEU A 98 -13.61 -9.31 -0.08
C LEU A 98 -13.91 -7.85 -0.45
N TRP A 99 -14.10 -7.58 -1.74
CA TRP A 99 -14.34 -6.25 -2.29
C TRP A 99 -15.83 -5.94 -2.46
N CYS A 100 -16.71 -6.89 -2.16
CA CYS A 100 -18.16 -6.76 -2.38
C CYS A 100 -18.87 -5.90 -1.33
N ARG A 101 -18.27 -5.71 -0.16
CA ARG A 101 -18.82 -4.86 0.91
C ARG A 101 -18.08 -3.53 0.93
N ILE A 102 -18.80 -2.45 0.68
CA ILE A 102 -18.24 -1.11 0.57
C ILE A 102 -18.92 -0.24 1.62
N THR A 103 -18.14 0.26 2.57
CA THR A 103 -18.61 1.21 3.59
C THR A 103 -17.96 2.56 3.32
N LEU A 104 -18.77 3.56 3.00
CA LEU A 104 -18.31 4.91 2.69
C LEU A 104 -18.90 5.90 3.67
N GLU A 105 -18.00 6.53 4.42
CA GLU A 105 -18.27 7.78 5.10
C GLU A 105 -18.24 8.92 4.08
N VAL A 106 -19.29 9.76 4.06
CA VAL A 106 -19.39 10.92 3.19
C VAL A 106 -19.31 12.16 4.07
N SER A 107 -18.19 12.86 3.98
CA SER A 107 -17.87 14.06 4.75
C SER A 107 -17.32 15.15 3.83
N ASP A 108 -17.25 16.39 4.33
CA ASP A 108 -16.67 17.51 3.59
C ASP A 108 -15.15 17.32 3.33
N ALA A 109 -14.46 16.65 4.27
CA ALA A 109 -13.03 16.33 4.16
C ALA A 109 -12.71 15.14 3.22
N LEU A 110 -13.54 14.87 2.21
CA LEU A 110 -13.33 13.73 1.31
C LEU A 110 -12.01 13.89 0.55
N PRO A 111 -11.05 12.94 0.69
CA PRO A 111 -9.83 13.00 -0.09
C PRO A 111 -10.13 12.92 -1.59
N LYS A 112 -9.45 13.75 -2.40
CA LYS A 112 -9.63 13.76 -3.87
C LYS A 112 -9.36 12.41 -4.54
N SER A 113 -8.57 11.54 -3.90
CA SER A 113 -8.26 10.19 -4.39
C SER A 113 -9.34 9.14 -4.11
N ARG A 114 -10.38 9.50 -3.34
CA ARG A 114 -11.43 8.56 -2.91
C ARG A 114 -12.28 8.01 -4.08
N PRO A 115 -12.63 8.79 -5.11
CA PRO A 115 -13.28 8.27 -6.32
C PRO A 115 -12.42 7.26 -7.08
N ASP A 116 -11.11 7.50 -7.21
CA ASP A 116 -10.19 6.58 -7.88
C ASP A 116 -10.06 5.27 -7.09
N LEU A 117 -9.91 5.39 -5.77
CA LEU A 117 -9.86 4.24 -4.87
C LEU A 117 -11.13 3.41 -4.94
N LEU A 118 -12.29 4.07 -5.01
CA LEU A 118 -13.58 3.42 -5.14
C LEU A 118 -13.72 2.71 -6.49
N SER A 119 -13.25 3.34 -7.57
CA SER A 119 -13.24 2.73 -8.92
C SER A 119 -12.42 1.44 -8.94
N GLU A 120 -11.23 1.45 -8.34
CA GLU A 120 -10.38 0.27 -8.21
C GLU A 120 -11.04 -0.81 -7.34
N TRP A 121 -11.74 -0.41 -6.28
CA TRP A 121 -12.49 -1.32 -5.42
C TRP A 121 -13.61 -2.03 -6.17
N LEU A 122 -14.40 -1.26 -6.93
CA LEU A 122 -15.48 -1.77 -7.76
C LEU A 122 -14.96 -2.72 -8.84
N LEU A 123 -13.82 -2.42 -9.45
CA LEU A 123 -13.19 -3.30 -10.44
C LEU A 123 -12.84 -4.66 -9.83
N ARG A 124 -12.33 -4.68 -8.59
CA ARG A 124 -11.93 -5.91 -7.89
C ARG A 124 -13.08 -6.77 -7.40
N SER A 125 -14.26 -6.19 -7.18
CA SER A 125 -15.49 -6.94 -6.90
C SER A 125 -15.94 -7.82 -8.07
N ASN A 126 -15.40 -7.57 -9.27
CA ASN A 126 -15.73 -8.28 -10.50
C ASN A 126 -17.25 -8.22 -10.78
N ASN A 127 -17.90 -9.38 -10.94
CA ASN A 127 -19.34 -9.49 -11.25
C ASN A 127 -20.16 -9.95 -10.04
N LEU A 128 -19.62 -9.84 -8.82
CA LEU A 128 -20.33 -10.25 -7.61
C LEU A 128 -21.27 -9.14 -7.10
N PRO A 129 -22.35 -9.51 -6.39
CA PRO A 129 -23.25 -8.54 -5.79
C PRO A 129 -22.55 -7.59 -4.81
N LEU A 130 -22.74 -6.29 -5.01
CA LEU A 130 -22.21 -5.21 -4.19
C LEU A 130 -23.17 -4.84 -3.06
N HIS A 131 -22.65 -4.76 -1.85
CA HIS A 131 -23.37 -4.34 -0.64
C HIS A 131 -22.76 -3.03 -0.14
N ILE A 132 -23.47 -1.93 -0.39
CA ILE A 132 -22.97 -0.57 -0.19
C ILE A 132 -23.64 0.03 1.04
N LYS A 133 -22.83 0.59 1.95
CA LYS A 133 -23.28 1.35 3.11
C LYS A 133 -22.76 2.77 3.04
N LEU A 134 -23.66 3.74 3.10
CA LEU A 134 -23.35 5.16 3.04
C LEU A 134 -23.68 5.82 4.38
N PHE A 135 -22.71 6.58 4.92
CA PHE A 135 -22.82 7.28 6.20
C PHE A 135 -22.49 8.76 5.99
N PRO A 136 -23.49 9.66 5.90
CA PRO A 136 -23.25 11.09 5.91
C PRO A 136 -22.80 11.54 7.31
N THR A 137 -21.76 12.38 7.41
CA THR A 137 -21.26 12.85 8.71
C THR A 137 -21.88 14.17 9.15
N GLU A 138 -22.38 14.97 8.21
CA GLU A 138 -22.93 16.31 8.45
C GLU A 138 -24.09 16.59 7.48
N GLU A 139 -25.02 17.45 7.88
CA GLU A 139 -26.15 17.91 7.04
C GLU A 139 -25.80 19.23 6.34
N ASP A 140 -24.69 19.26 5.59
CA ASP A 140 -24.25 20.45 4.83
C ASP A 140 -24.30 20.23 3.31
N ASP A 141 -24.45 21.31 2.54
CA ASP A 141 -24.52 21.30 1.08
C ASP A 141 -23.27 20.67 0.43
N SER A 142 -22.12 20.79 1.08
CA SER A 142 -20.85 20.16 0.69
C SER A 142 -20.94 18.62 0.64
N VAL A 143 -21.68 18.02 1.56
CA VAL A 143 -21.89 16.56 1.65
C VAL A 143 -22.69 16.06 0.45
N PHE A 144 -23.66 16.85 -0.05
CA PHE A 144 -24.41 16.49 -1.25
C PHE A 144 -23.54 16.43 -2.51
N LEU A 145 -22.57 17.35 -2.66
CA LEU A 145 -21.65 17.36 -3.80
C LEU A 145 -20.68 16.17 -3.77
N ASN A 146 -20.18 15.83 -2.57
CA ASN A 146 -19.32 14.66 -2.37
C ASN A 146 -20.10 13.36 -2.58
N LEU A 147 -21.34 13.29 -2.10
CA LEU A 147 -22.22 12.15 -2.35
C LEU A 147 -22.49 11.98 -3.84
N ARG A 148 -22.79 13.06 -4.58
CA ARG A 148 -22.95 13.01 -6.04
C ARG A 148 -21.72 12.40 -6.70
N THR A 149 -20.53 12.89 -6.37
CA THR A 149 -19.27 12.39 -6.95
C THR A 149 -19.05 10.90 -6.67
N ILE A 150 -19.33 10.45 -5.45
CA ILE A 150 -19.26 9.02 -5.07
C ILE A 150 -20.29 8.21 -5.86
N MET A 151 -21.53 8.69 -5.96
CA MET A 151 -22.62 8.00 -6.64
C MET A 151 -22.37 7.88 -8.15
N GLU A 152 -21.76 8.90 -8.78
CA GLU A 152 -21.31 8.86 -10.18
C GLU A 152 -20.33 7.70 -10.44
N VAL A 153 -19.48 7.37 -9.47
CA VAL A 153 -18.60 6.20 -9.55
C VAL A 153 -19.37 4.91 -9.27
N LEU A 154 -20.19 4.86 -8.21
CA LEU A 154 -20.93 3.64 -7.85
C LEU A 154 -21.89 3.18 -8.95
N VAL A 155 -22.56 4.12 -9.64
CA VAL A 155 -23.57 3.80 -10.65
C VAL A 155 -22.96 3.12 -11.88
N THR A 156 -21.66 3.28 -12.13
CA THR A 156 -20.92 2.56 -13.20
C THR A 156 -21.03 1.04 -13.08
N ARG A 157 -21.32 0.53 -11.88
CA ARG A 157 -21.46 -0.90 -11.58
C ARG A 157 -22.84 -1.24 -11.01
N SER A 158 -23.85 -0.41 -11.27
CA SER A 158 -25.24 -0.57 -10.77
C SER A 158 -25.89 -1.91 -11.09
N ALA A 159 -25.56 -2.53 -12.22
CA ALA A 159 -26.06 -3.86 -12.59
C ALA A 159 -25.67 -4.97 -11.60
N TYR A 160 -24.66 -4.74 -10.77
CA TYR A 160 -24.18 -5.68 -9.76
C TYR A 160 -24.57 -5.27 -8.33
N TRP A 161 -25.45 -4.29 -8.14
CA TRP A 161 -25.85 -3.91 -6.79
C TRP A 161 -26.74 -4.99 -6.16
N GLY A 162 -26.35 -5.48 -4.98
CA GLY A 162 -27.11 -6.40 -4.15
C GLY A 162 -27.92 -5.68 -3.07
N SER A 163 -27.28 -4.78 -2.30
CA SER A 163 -27.99 -3.90 -1.36
C SER A 163 -27.33 -2.53 -1.27
N ILE A 164 -28.13 -1.51 -1.02
CA ILE A 164 -27.68 -0.16 -0.67
C ILE A 164 -28.40 0.27 0.60
N GLU A 165 -27.64 0.61 1.63
CA GLU A 165 -28.14 1.07 2.92
C GLU A 165 -27.60 2.48 3.17
N SER A 166 -28.50 3.43 3.45
CA SER A 166 -28.17 4.76 3.95
C SER A 166 -28.67 4.86 5.38
N PHE A 167 -27.81 5.23 6.32
CA PHE A 167 -28.22 5.50 7.70
C PHE A 167 -28.25 7.02 7.91
N SER A 168 -29.41 7.53 8.33
CA SER A 168 -29.64 8.88 8.84
C SER A 168 -29.58 8.88 10.36
#